data_AF-A0A6J4YEN0-F1
#
_entry.id   AF-A0A6J4YEN0-F1
#
_cell.length_a   1.000
_cell.length_b   1.000
_cell.length_c   1.000
_cell.angle_alpha   90.00
_cell.angle_beta   90.00
_cell.angle_gamma   90.00
#
_symmetry.space_group_name_H-M   'P 1'
#
loop_
_entity.id
_entity.type
_entity.pdbx_description
1 polymer ?
#
loop_
_entity_poly.entity_id
_entity_poly.type
_entity_poly.pdbx_seq_one_letter_code
_entity_poly.pdbx_strand_id
1 'polypeptide(L)'
;MNSYYHRNTVTSSKVLHLTAILLILVLTTLTGCIHAMHDAYVSAFPTFEETESAWPDMESDKGRIVVYFPRLPALEKMGYGKFGFSYFDINGGRTLILEDQTFWFFDLPEGTYQFKFLVGGIFGSKAMIPVAIEGGKIMYLRVATTEFDDFPPKLIKDTQAREELEGKVHHKLKDPLPYNENHKI
;
A
#
# COMPACT_ATOMS: atom_id res chain seq x y z
N MET A 1 -48.42 -5.27 -50.17
CA MET A 1 -48.10 -5.09 -48.73
C MET A 1 -47.02 -6.09 -48.36
N ASN A 2 -46.06 -5.70 -47.51
CA ASN A 2 -44.90 -6.48 -47.02
C ASN A 2 -43.62 -6.49 -47.89
N SER A 3 -42.79 -5.45 -47.78
CA SER A 3 -41.32 -5.58 -47.99
C SER A 3 -40.53 -4.36 -47.48
N TYR A 4 -40.62 -4.03 -46.17
CA TYR A 4 -39.88 -2.88 -45.62
C TYR A 4 -39.28 -3.08 -44.21
N TYR A 5 -39.17 -4.30 -43.70
CA TYR A 5 -38.70 -4.54 -42.32
C TYR A 5 -37.32 -5.21 -42.15
N HIS A 6 -36.56 -5.48 -43.22
CA HIS A 6 -35.32 -6.27 -43.11
C HIS A 6 -33.99 -5.49 -43.09
N ARG A 7 -33.98 -4.15 -43.14
CA ARG A 7 -32.73 -3.37 -43.26
C ARG A 7 -32.20 -2.71 -41.97
N ASN A 8 -32.94 -2.71 -40.87
CA ASN A 8 -32.54 -1.93 -39.67
C ASN A 8 -31.80 -2.74 -38.58
N THR A 9 -31.70 -4.06 -38.70
CA THR A 9 -31.04 -4.90 -37.67
C THR A 9 -29.53 -5.03 -37.87
N VAL A 10 -29.03 -4.89 -39.10
CA VAL A 10 -27.60 -5.12 -39.43
C VAL A 10 -26.70 -3.93 -39.08
N THR A 11 -27.22 -2.70 -39.13
CA THR A 11 -26.49 -1.48 -38.74
C THR A 11 -26.31 -1.35 -37.23
N SER A 12 -27.32 -1.78 -36.45
CA SER A 12 -27.28 -1.74 -34.98
C SER A 12 -26.16 -2.62 -34.39
N SER A 13 -25.99 -3.85 -34.92
CA SER A 13 -24.96 -4.78 -34.43
C SER A 13 -23.53 -4.25 -34.66
N LYS A 14 -23.23 -3.68 -35.85
CA LYS A 14 -21.88 -3.16 -36.15
C LYS A 14 -21.52 -1.93 -35.31
N VAL A 15 -22.49 -1.04 -35.07
CA VAL A 15 -22.30 0.13 -34.20
C VAL A 15 -22.08 -0.32 -32.75
N LEU A 16 -22.82 -1.32 -32.25
CA LEU A 16 -22.63 -1.86 -30.91
C LEU A 16 -21.22 -2.47 -30.71
N HIS A 17 -20.70 -3.20 -31.69
CA HIS A 17 -19.35 -3.78 -31.63
C HIS A 17 -18.25 -2.72 -31.65
N LEU A 18 -18.38 -1.69 -32.50
CA LEU A 18 -17.43 -0.57 -32.55
C LEU A 18 -17.41 0.22 -31.23
N THR A 19 -18.58 0.51 -30.66
CA THR A 19 -18.68 1.19 -29.36
C THR A 19 -18.10 0.34 -28.23
N ALA A 20 -18.32 -0.98 -28.23
CA ALA A 20 -17.74 -1.89 -27.25
C ALA A 20 -16.20 -1.94 -27.35
N ILE A 21 -15.64 -2.02 -28.56
CA ILE A 21 -14.19 -2.00 -28.77
C ILE A 21 -13.58 -0.66 -28.34
N LEU A 22 -14.20 0.46 -28.70
CA LEU A 22 -13.75 1.78 -28.27
C LEU A 22 -13.81 1.94 -26.75
N LEU A 23 -14.88 1.44 -26.11
CA LEU A 23 -15.01 1.45 -24.65
C LEU A 23 -13.91 0.62 -23.99
N ILE A 24 -13.63 -0.59 -24.50
CA ILE A 24 -12.54 -1.44 -23.98
C ILE A 24 -11.20 -0.73 -24.12
N LEU A 25 -10.90 -0.13 -25.28
CA LEU A 25 -9.68 0.64 -25.50
C LEU A 25 -9.56 1.80 -24.51
N VAL A 26 -10.61 2.61 -24.36
CA VAL A 26 -10.62 3.73 -23.40
C VAL A 26 -10.40 3.23 -21.97
N LEU A 27 -11.09 2.16 -21.54
CA LEU A 27 -10.94 1.58 -20.21
C LEU A 27 -9.50 1.09 -19.95
N THR A 28 -8.87 0.42 -20.92
CA THR A 28 -7.47 -0.06 -20.77
C THR A 28 -6.46 1.08 -20.69
N THR A 29 -6.67 2.19 -21.43
CA THR A 29 -5.78 3.35 -21.36
C THR A 29 -5.90 4.11 -20.05
N LEU A 30 -7.12 4.22 -19.50
CA LEU A 30 -7.36 4.92 -18.23
C LEU A 30 -6.71 4.20 -17.03
N THR A 31 -6.69 2.86 -17.02
CA THR A 31 -6.08 2.11 -15.92
C THR A 31 -4.56 2.26 -15.85
N GLY A 32 -3.89 2.36 -17.00
CA GLY A 32 -2.44 2.62 -17.05
C GLY A 32 -2.10 4.02 -16.52
N CYS A 33 -2.93 5.02 -16.82
CA CYS A 33 -2.74 6.38 -16.32
C CYS A 33 -2.83 6.44 -14.78
N ILE A 34 -3.75 5.71 -14.16
CA ILE A 34 -3.90 5.68 -12.69
C ILE A 34 -2.64 5.14 -12.02
N HIS A 35 -2.05 4.07 -12.58
CA HIS A 35 -0.81 3.50 -12.05
C HIS A 35 0.35 4.49 -12.17
N ALA A 36 0.52 5.10 -13.35
CA ALA A 36 1.56 6.11 -13.56
C ALA A 36 1.40 7.32 -12.61
N MET A 37 0.15 7.74 -12.34
CA MET A 37 -0.13 8.80 -11.38
C MET A 37 0.22 8.39 -9.95
N HIS A 38 -0.11 7.16 -9.55
CA HIS A 38 0.24 6.63 -8.24
C HIS A 38 1.77 6.57 -8.07
N ASP A 39 2.49 6.05 -9.06
CA ASP A 39 3.95 5.93 -9.02
C ASP A 39 4.62 7.30 -8.99
N ALA A 40 4.09 8.25 -9.78
CA ALA A 40 4.53 9.64 -9.73
C ALA A 40 4.24 10.30 -8.37
N TYR A 41 3.14 9.93 -7.72
CA TYR A 41 2.81 10.41 -6.38
C TYR A 41 3.77 9.83 -5.33
N VAL A 42 3.97 8.51 -5.30
CA VAL A 42 4.86 7.84 -4.33
C VAL A 42 6.32 8.27 -4.52
N SER A 43 6.79 8.39 -5.76
CA SER A 43 8.15 8.86 -6.06
C SER A 43 8.41 10.33 -5.73
N ALA A 44 7.37 11.10 -5.36
CA ALA A 44 7.55 12.46 -4.87
C ALA A 44 7.97 12.52 -3.38
N PHE A 45 8.02 11.38 -2.70
CA PHE A 45 8.48 11.26 -1.32
C PHE A 45 9.88 10.66 -1.24
N PRO A 46 10.62 10.83 -0.12
CA PRO A 46 11.94 10.23 0.04
C PRO A 46 11.92 8.70 -0.04
N THR A 47 12.96 8.12 -0.61
CA THR A 47 13.21 6.67 -0.58
C THR A 47 13.52 6.17 0.84
N PHE A 48 13.52 4.86 1.03
CA PHE A 48 13.94 4.26 2.30
C PHE A 48 15.37 4.64 2.66
N GLU A 49 16.29 4.63 1.70
CA GLU A 49 17.71 4.93 1.89
C GLU A 49 17.94 6.40 2.24
N GLU A 50 17.25 7.31 1.55
CA GLU A 50 17.30 8.75 1.88
C GLU A 50 16.79 8.99 3.29
N THR A 51 15.68 8.33 3.66
CA THR A 51 15.08 8.42 5.00
C THR A 51 16.01 7.83 6.07
N GLU A 52 16.57 6.65 5.83
CA GLU A 52 17.49 5.98 6.73
C GLU A 52 18.76 6.80 6.97
N SER A 53 19.32 7.39 5.91
CA SER A 53 20.49 8.26 6.02
C SER A 53 20.23 9.55 6.82
N ALA A 54 18.95 9.95 6.92
CA ALA A 54 18.49 11.14 7.61
C ALA A 54 17.80 10.83 8.95
N TRP A 55 17.83 9.58 9.41
CA TRP A 55 17.16 9.18 10.63
C TRP A 55 17.66 9.95 11.85
N PRO A 56 16.75 10.46 12.71
CA PRO A 56 17.17 11.03 13.97
C PRO A 56 17.73 9.93 14.88
N ASP A 57 18.67 10.32 15.73
CA ASP A 57 19.18 9.47 16.81
C ASP A 57 18.02 8.96 17.66
N MET A 58 18.00 7.66 17.89
CA MET A 58 16.98 7.02 18.71
C MET A 58 17.40 7.05 20.18
N GLU A 59 16.47 7.44 21.06
CA GLU A 59 16.68 7.38 22.52
C GLU A 59 16.95 5.94 22.98
N SER A 60 17.78 5.77 24.01
CA SER A 60 18.26 4.45 24.44
C SER A 60 17.17 3.51 24.96
N ASP A 61 16.05 4.07 25.43
CA ASP A 61 14.88 3.34 25.93
C ASP A 61 13.81 3.11 24.85
N LYS A 62 14.12 3.44 23.59
CA LYS A 62 13.22 3.28 22.45
C LYS A 62 13.79 2.30 21.43
N GLY A 63 12.88 1.57 20.80
CA GLY A 63 13.14 0.83 19.58
C GLY A 63 12.39 1.45 18.42
N ARG A 64 12.91 1.26 17.20
CA ARG A 64 12.31 1.75 15.97
C ARG A 64 11.59 0.62 15.28
N ILE A 65 10.36 0.86 14.85
CA ILE A 65 9.62 -0.08 14.00
C ILE A 65 9.27 0.59 12.68
N VAL A 66 9.67 -0.06 11.59
CA VAL A 66 9.34 0.31 10.22
C VAL A 66 8.16 -0.56 9.78
N VAL A 67 7.01 0.05 9.53
CA VAL A 67 5.80 -0.62 9.02
C VAL A 67 5.67 -0.30 7.54
N TYR A 68 5.74 -1.31 6.68
CA TYR A 68 5.85 -1.09 5.24
C TYR A 68 4.92 -2.00 4.43
N PHE A 69 4.52 -1.50 3.26
CA PHE A 69 3.69 -2.22 2.31
C PHE A 69 4.42 -2.29 0.97
N PRO A 70 5.10 -3.41 0.66
CA PRO A 70 5.76 -3.55 -0.63
C PRO A 70 4.73 -3.67 -1.76
N ARG A 71 5.14 -3.34 -3.00
CA ARG A 71 4.29 -3.63 -4.16
C ARG A 71 4.03 -5.14 -4.23
N LEU A 72 2.76 -5.52 -4.36
CA LEU A 72 2.39 -6.91 -4.51
C LEU A 72 2.50 -7.35 -5.98
N PRO A 73 3.22 -8.45 -6.30
CA PRO A 73 3.36 -8.95 -7.67
C PRO A 73 2.02 -9.28 -8.35
N ALA A 74 0.99 -9.60 -7.57
CA ALA A 74 -0.34 -9.87 -8.08
C ALA A 74 -1.07 -8.60 -8.55
N LEU A 75 -0.78 -7.43 -7.96
CA LEU A 75 -1.25 -6.14 -8.46
C LEU A 75 -0.57 -5.78 -9.78
N GLU A 76 0.72 -6.12 -9.92
CA GLU A 76 1.46 -5.97 -11.18
C GLU A 76 0.95 -6.90 -12.29
N LYS A 77 0.66 -8.17 -11.96
CA LYS A 77 0.21 -9.18 -12.93
C LYS A 77 -1.24 -9.00 -13.38
N MET A 78 -2.09 -8.38 -12.57
CA MET A 78 -3.50 -8.20 -12.92
C MET A 78 -3.77 -6.97 -13.79
N GLY A 79 -2.77 -6.15 -14.13
CA GLY A 79 -2.84 -5.19 -15.25
C GLY A 79 -3.89 -4.07 -15.15
N TYR A 80 -4.63 -3.95 -14.05
CA TYR A 80 -5.74 -3.00 -13.93
C TYR A 80 -5.70 -2.26 -12.60
N GLY A 81 -5.07 -1.08 -12.56
CA GLY A 81 -5.39 0.06 -11.68
C GLY A 81 -5.52 -0.18 -10.17
N LYS A 82 -5.05 -1.30 -9.63
CA LYS A 82 -5.16 -1.62 -8.21
C LYS A 82 -3.85 -1.25 -7.51
N PHE A 83 -3.91 -0.21 -6.71
CA PHE A 83 -2.96 0.08 -5.64
C PHE A 83 -3.61 -0.32 -4.31
N GLY A 84 -2.80 -0.77 -3.36
CA GLY A 84 -3.26 -1.29 -2.09
C GLY A 84 -3.30 -0.21 -1.02
N PHE A 85 -4.26 -0.31 -0.12
CA PHE A 85 -4.24 0.44 1.13
C PHE A 85 -4.39 -0.52 2.29
N SER A 86 -3.67 -0.26 3.36
CA SER A 86 -3.87 -0.91 4.64
C SER A 86 -4.07 0.15 5.71
N TYR A 87 -5.09 -0.07 6.54
CA TYR A 87 -5.32 0.78 7.71
C TYR A 87 -4.79 0.03 8.92
N PHE A 88 -4.05 0.71 9.78
CA PHE A 88 -3.56 0.11 11.01
C PHE A 88 -3.61 1.05 12.19
N ASP A 89 -3.76 0.48 13.38
CA ASP A 89 -3.60 1.20 14.65
C ASP A 89 -2.58 0.48 15.53
N ILE A 90 -2.00 1.25 16.46
CA ILE A 90 -1.07 0.76 17.46
C ILE A 90 -1.75 0.98 18.81
N ASN A 91 -1.99 -0.10 19.57
CA ASN A 91 -2.61 -0.06 20.89
C ASN A 91 -3.98 0.67 20.96
N GLY A 92 -4.76 0.70 19.88
CA GLY A 92 -6.04 1.42 19.84
C GLY A 92 -5.91 2.94 19.73
N GLY A 93 -4.75 3.45 19.30
CA GLY A 93 -4.52 4.85 18.97
C GLY A 93 -5.17 5.28 17.65
N ARG A 94 -4.65 6.36 17.04
CA ARG A 94 -5.12 6.86 15.75
C ARG A 94 -4.90 5.83 14.64
N THR A 95 -5.93 5.61 13.82
CA THR A 95 -5.80 4.80 12.60
C THR A 95 -4.95 5.54 11.57
N LEU A 96 -3.92 4.85 11.09
CA LEU A 96 -3.01 5.29 10.03
C LEU A 96 -3.30 4.54 8.75
N ILE A 97 -2.99 5.18 7.63
CA ILE A 97 -3.13 4.62 6.30
C ILE A 97 -1.72 4.38 5.75
N LEU A 98 -1.53 3.19 5.22
CA LEU A 98 -0.34 2.79 4.49
C LEU A 98 -0.75 2.42 3.07
N GLU A 99 -0.19 3.13 2.11
CA GLU A 99 -0.36 2.85 0.69
C GLU A 99 0.69 1.84 0.23
N ASP A 100 0.41 1.12 -0.86
CA ASP A 100 1.44 0.28 -1.47
C ASP A 100 2.65 1.11 -1.87
N GLN A 101 3.82 0.47 -1.78
CA GLN A 101 5.13 1.11 -1.93
C GLN A 101 5.40 2.24 -0.95
N THR A 102 4.68 2.32 0.17
CA THR A 102 4.99 3.26 1.24
C THR A 102 5.40 2.59 2.53
N PHE A 103 6.09 3.33 3.39
CA PHE A 103 6.36 2.95 4.77
C PHE A 103 6.14 4.10 5.75
N TRP A 104 5.86 3.72 6.99
CA TRP A 104 5.95 4.56 8.18
C TRP A 104 7.05 4.01 9.08
N PHE A 105 7.65 4.87 9.91
CA PHE A 105 8.45 4.39 11.03
C PHE A 105 8.11 5.12 12.32
N PHE A 106 8.30 4.44 13.44
CA PHE A 106 7.91 4.88 14.77
C PHE A 106 9.05 4.60 15.74
N ASP A 107 9.32 5.54 16.62
CA ASP A 107 10.21 5.33 17.77
C ASP A 107 9.33 5.14 19.00
N LEU A 108 9.26 3.90 19.48
CA LEU A 108 8.39 3.49 20.57
C LEU A 108 9.22 3.08 21.78
N PRO A 109 8.80 3.42 23.01
CA PRO A 109 9.41 2.87 24.22
C PRO A 109 9.47 1.34 24.20
N GLU A 110 10.40 0.78 24.96
CA GLU A 110 10.44 -0.68 25.18
C GLU A 110 9.10 -1.20 25.72
N GLY A 111 8.62 -2.30 25.13
CA GLY A 111 7.36 -2.90 25.52
C GLY A 111 6.67 -3.66 24.40
N THR A 112 5.53 -4.27 24.70
CA THR A 112 4.76 -5.02 23.72
C THR A 112 3.60 -4.17 23.20
N TYR A 113 3.55 -3.99 21.88
CA TYR A 113 2.55 -3.19 21.19
C TYR A 113 1.68 -4.09 20.30
N GLN A 114 0.38 -3.82 20.28
CA GLN A 114 -0.57 -4.50 19.43
C GLN A 114 -0.76 -3.69 18.15
N PHE A 115 -0.27 -4.23 17.03
CA PHE A 115 -0.55 -3.67 15.72
C PHE A 115 -1.80 -4.35 15.18
N LYS A 116 -2.85 -3.57 14.93
CA LYS A 116 -4.12 -4.06 14.38
C LYS A 116 -4.27 -3.54 12.97
N PHE A 117 -4.62 -4.42 12.05
CA PHE A 117 -4.82 -4.09 10.65
C PHE A 117 -6.28 -4.29 10.25
N LEU A 118 -6.76 -3.45 9.34
CA LEU A 118 -8.10 -3.56 8.79
C LEU A 118 -8.10 -4.54 7.63
N VAL A 119 -9.04 -5.49 7.67
CA VAL A 119 -9.20 -6.54 6.66
C VAL A 119 -10.65 -6.57 6.21
N GLY A 120 -10.89 -6.38 4.90
CA GLY A 120 -12.24 -6.41 4.34
C GLY A 120 -13.18 -5.37 4.97
N GLY A 121 -12.68 -4.21 5.39
CA GLY A 121 -13.49 -3.16 6.02
C GLY A 121 -13.58 -3.23 7.54
N ILE A 122 -13.04 -4.27 8.19
CA ILE A 122 -13.22 -4.50 9.64
C ILE A 122 -11.88 -4.80 10.32
N PHE A 123 -11.65 -4.20 11.50
CA PHE A 123 -10.57 -4.59 12.39
C PHE A 123 -10.92 -5.92 13.08
N GLY A 124 -10.42 -7.03 12.55
CA GLY A 124 -10.63 -8.36 13.10
C GLY A 124 -9.47 -8.79 14.00
N SER A 125 -9.73 -9.64 15.01
CA SER A 125 -8.70 -10.22 15.88
C SER A 125 -7.64 -11.05 15.12
N LYS A 126 -7.99 -11.56 13.93
CA LYS A 126 -7.06 -12.28 13.03
C LYS A 126 -6.01 -11.37 12.39
N ALA A 127 -6.20 -10.05 12.43
CA ALA A 127 -5.33 -9.04 11.84
C ALA A 127 -4.52 -8.29 12.89
N MET A 128 -4.32 -8.92 14.05
CA MET A 128 -3.58 -8.35 15.16
C MET A 128 -2.26 -9.10 15.35
N ILE A 129 -1.16 -8.37 15.43
CA ILE A 129 0.16 -8.92 15.73
C ILE A 129 0.77 -8.18 16.94
N PRO A 130 1.10 -8.91 18.02
CA PRO A 130 1.91 -8.35 19.10
C PRO A 130 3.35 -8.22 18.63
N VAL A 131 3.95 -7.05 18.86
CA VAL A 131 5.35 -6.77 18.55
C VAL A 131 6.04 -6.29 19.83
N ALA A 132 7.11 -6.98 20.22
CA ALA A 132 7.95 -6.56 21.34
C ALA A 132 9.01 -5.58 20.83
N ILE A 133 8.91 -4.31 21.22
CA ILE A 133 9.89 -3.26 20.97
C ILE A 133 11.02 -3.39 21.97
N GLU A 134 12.25 -3.42 21.46
CA GLU A 134 13.49 -3.52 22.22
C GLU A 134 14.34 -2.26 21.99
N GLY A 135 14.93 -1.71 23.05
CA GLY A 135 15.71 -0.49 23.01
C GLY A 135 16.94 -0.62 22.11
N GLY A 136 17.21 0.41 21.31
CA GLY A 136 18.35 0.41 20.39
C GLY A 136 18.19 -0.50 19.17
N LYS A 137 17.05 -1.19 19.00
CA LYS A 137 16.80 -2.08 17.85
C LYS A 137 15.85 -1.49 16.84
N ILE A 138 16.06 -1.86 15.58
CA ILE A 138 15.16 -1.58 14.47
C ILE A 138 14.47 -2.88 14.07
N MET A 139 13.15 -2.81 13.93
CA MET A 139 12.31 -3.93 13.52
C MET A 139 11.49 -3.56 12.30
N TYR A 140 11.14 -4.58 11.52
CA TYR A 140 10.42 -4.39 10.26
C TYR A 140 9.15 -5.21 10.28
N LEU A 141 8.01 -4.54 10.14
CA LEU A 141 6.70 -5.15 10.08
C LEU A 141 6.17 -5.01 8.66
N ARG A 142 6.14 -6.13 7.94
CA ARG A 142 5.56 -6.18 6.60
C ARG A 142 4.07 -6.36 6.70
N VAL A 143 3.34 -5.42 6.11
CA VAL A 143 1.90 -5.53 5.98
C VAL A 143 1.56 -6.66 4.99
N ALA A 144 0.51 -7.40 5.32
CA ALA A 144 -0.05 -8.42 4.46
C ALA A 144 -1.54 -8.19 4.26
N THR A 145 -2.04 -8.51 3.07
CA THR A 145 -3.44 -8.36 2.69
C THR A 145 -4.04 -9.72 2.39
N THR A 146 -5.30 -9.95 2.77
CA THR A 146 -6.00 -11.21 2.53
C THR A 146 -6.20 -11.57 1.07
N GLU A 147 -6.04 -10.62 0.15
CA GLU A 147 -6.22 -10.82 -1.29
C GLU A 147 -4.95 -11.34 -1.99
N PHE A 148 -3.77 -11.26 -1.36
CA PHE A 148 -2.48 -11.35 -2.07
C PHE A 148 -1.40 -12.18 -1.36
N ASP A 149 -1.84 -13.12 -0.52
CA ASP A 149 -1.05 -14.03 0.32
C ASP A 149 -0.20 -13.36 1.42
N ASP A 150 0.18 -14.18 2.41
CA ASP A 150 0.92 -13.85 3.64
C ASP A 150 0.18 -13.13 4.77
N PHE A 151 -1.15 -13.07 4.76
CA PHE A 151 -1.91 -12.65 5.95
C PHE A 151 -1.81 -13.71 7.07
N PRO A 152 -1.56 -13.35 8.35
CA PRO A 152 -1.48 -12.00 8.92
C PRO A 152 -0.13 -11.29 8.68
N PRO A 153 -0.05 -9.96 8.88
CA PRO A 153 1.22 -9.21 8.84
C PRO A 153 2.33 -9.87 9.65
N LYS A 154 3.59 -9.72 9.21
CA LYS A 154 4.73 -10.49 9.75
C LYS A 154 5.90 -9.58 10.07
N LEU A 155 6.62 -9.92 11.15
CA LEU A 155 7.93 -9.37 11.39
C LEU A 155 8.94 -9.99 10.43
N ILE A 156 9.69 -9.15 9.74
CA ILE A 156 10.67 -9.53 8.74
C ILE A 156 12.08 -9.24 9.29
N LYS A 157 13.03 -10.12 8.96
CA LYS A 157 14.44 -9.92 9.32
C LYS A 157 15.01 -8.73 8.55
N ASP A 158 15.91 -7.98 9.18
CA ASP A 158 16.54 -6.78 8.59
C ASP A 158 17.05 -7.00 7.15
N THR A 159 17.79 -8.08 6.90
CA THR A 159 18.33 -8.37 5.56
C THR A 159 17.23 -8.54 4.50
N GLN A 160 16.14 -9.24 4.85
CA GLN A 160 15.02 -9.42 3.93
C GLN A 160 14.20 -8.13 3.78
N ALA A 161 14.03 -7.38 4.86
CA ALA A 161 13.30 -6.12 4.83
C ALA A 161 13.99 -5.10 3.91
N ARG A 162 15.33 -4.99 3.99
CA ARG A 162 16.14 -4.14 3.10
C ARG A 162 15.96 -4.50 1.63
N GLU A 163 16.01 -5.79 1.28
CA GLU A 163 15.75 -6.24 -0.10
C GLU A 163 14.36 -5.83 -0.62
N GLU A 164 13.37 -5.73 0.27
CA GLU A 164 12.00 -5.34 -0.08
C GLU A 164 11.79 -3.80 -0.06
N LEU A 165 12.59 -3.06 0.72
CA LEU A 165 12.46 -1.61 0.93
C LEU A 165 13.34 -0.79 -0.04
N GLU A 166 14.61 -1.16 -0.18
CA GLU A 166 15.62 -0.40 -0.92
C GLU A 166 15.23 -0.21 -2.39
N GLY A 167 15.17 1.05 -2.82
CA GLY A 167 14.80 1.48 -4.17
C GLY A 167 13.35 1.17 -4.58
N LYS A 168 12.53 0.65 -3.66
CA LYS A 168 11.18 0.12 -3.97
C LYS A 168 10.06 0.79 -3.18
N VAL A 169 10.36 1.27 -1.99
CA VAL A 169 9.39 1.80 -1.04
C VAL A 169 9.82 3.18 -0.58
N HIS A 170 8.86 4.10 -0.50
CA HIS A 170 9.09 5.50 -0.17
C HIS A 170 8.42 5.86 1.15
N HIS A 171 8.94 6.85 1.85
CA HIS A 171 8.35 7.32 3.09
C HIS A 171 6.96 7.92 2.81
N LYS A 172 6.02 7.76 3.74
CA LYS A 172 4.66 8.28 3.54
C LYS A 172 4.58 9.82 3.58
N LEU A 173 5.57 10.49 4.17
CA LEU A 173 5.66 11.94 4.30
C LEU A 173 6.94 12.48 3.67
N LYS A 174 6.89 13.75 3.23
CA LYS A 174 8.04 14.46 2.65
C LYS A 174 9.17 14.70 3.64
N ASP A 175 8.81 14.95 4.89
CA ASP A 175 9.75 15.07 6.00
C ASP A 175 9.80 13.72 6.72
N PRO A 176 10.88 12.93 6.58
CA PRO A 176 10.94 11.56 7.05
C PRO A 176 11.29 11.51 8.54
N LEU A 177 10.40 12.04 9.37
CA LEU A 177 10.50 11.96 10.83
C LEU A 177 9.71 10.76 11.36
N PRO A 178 10.12 10.20 12.51
CA PRO A 178 9.32 9.17 13.17
C PRO A 178 7.92 9.71 13.41
N TYR A 179 6.92 8.89 13.09
CA TYR A 179 5.53 9.30 13.31
C TYR A 179 5.33 9.59 14.80
N ASN A 180 4.85 10.79 15.06
CA ASN A 180 4.32 11.21 16.35
C ASN A 180 2.86 11.66 16.14
N GLU A 181 2.00 11.49 17.15
CA GLU A 181 0.58 11.81 17.04
C GLU A 181 0.30 13.29 16.72
N ASN A 182 1.30 14.16 16.88
CA ASN A 182 1.24 15.59 16.61
C ASN A 182 1.56 15.99 15.17
N HIS A 183 1.95 15.05 14.30
CA HIS A 183 2.07 15.32 12.87
C HIS A 183 0.68 15.66 12.30
N LYS A 184 0.48 16.95 12.03
CA LYS A 184 -0.64 17.41 11.21
C LYS A 184 -0.38 16.94 9.78
N ILE A 185 -1.06 15.86 9.39
CA ILE A 185 -1.20 15.43 7.99
C ILE A 185 -2.06 16.46 7.26
#